data_AF-A0A8C2ZGT9-F1
#
_entry.id   AF-A0A8C2ZGT9-F1
#
_cell.length_a   1.000
_cell.length_b   1.000
_cell.length_c   1.000
_cell.angle_alpha   90.00
_cell.angle_beta   90.00
_cell.angle_gamma   90.00
#
_symmetry.space_group_name_H-M   'P 1'
#
loop_
_entity.id
_entity.type
_entity.pdbx_description
1 polymer ?
#
loop_
_entity_poly.entity_id
_entity_poly.type
_entity_poly.pdbx_seq_one_letter_code
_entity_poly.pdbx_strand_id
1 'polypeptide(L)'
;NPSPTCHTSGRISSISHVTMSPSRQNNLVSMYSSLPPSRSSYHVLSSFCTEDNIPQCISYINQELDSLGLSSCIEASAPGGAGLSRVPALNAMHELMELHRRDMSTLEELEREQLKKCSALDHIQMNNSRLKDQLELSIREKSGLHETERQLQLKIKTMQSCLKTEKDEVQKLQSVVAGRASQYSHDAKRKEREAAKLKERLSQLLVDRKDKKLAIDVLNYLGRPDGKRSHWKTAKATVGHEGEMYKSLLNDYEVSQRSLMLENAELKKVLQQMKKEMIHVLSPRQPSPRGAAADDSQDQADSDEEEKPADSSRETLDQSCEYAKEQLANSIRQQWRKLRNHMEKLDSQASLVQSQLESNREMIPRETHKDEMERMRREVQQCKEFIHVQQQLLQQQLNTSFDDETAALLNDCYTLEEKERLKEEWRLFEEQKRNFERERKNFTEAAIRLGREKKAFEEDRASWLKNQFLNMTPFTDRRRCSSSDGQSALSISNEPEMRMSSTKAQLAQSSTYTTFSTPKPSQSAAVPSTTELYRTLRLIPDSSTEDGDARVQSKNRVRSGDLSIFSLGEDEYSLT
;
A
#
# COMPACT_ATOMS: atom_id res chain seq x y z
N ASN A 1 27.44 -20.40 55.26
CA ASN A 1 28.72 -21.04 54.92
C ASN A 1 28.90 -21.02 53.41
N PRO A 2 30.04 -20.52 52.92
CA PRO A 2 30.10 -19.78 51.67
C PRO A 2 30.99 -20.44 50.60
N SER A 3 30.92 -19.86 49.39
CA SER A 3 31.97 -19.78 48.35
C SER A 3 32.09 -20.95 47.35
N PRO A 4 32.64 -20.71 46.13
CA PRO A 4 32.58 -19.50 45.29
C PRO A 4 32.56 -19.77 43.75
N THR A 5 32.60 -18.67 42.95
CA THR A 5 33.04 -18.54 41.53
C THR A 5 32.06 -19.00 40.43
N CYS A 6 31.91 -18.35 39.28
CA CYS A 6 32.78 -17.39 38.58
C CYS A 6 31.97 -16.46 37.66
N HIS A 7 32.31 -15.17 37.66
CA HIS A 7 31.84 -14.18 36.69
C HIS A 7 32.48 -14.44 35.32
N THR A 8 31.67 -14.52 34.26
CA THR A 8 32.09 -14.11 32.91
C THR A 8 30.95 -13.40 32.20
N SER A 9 30.97 -12.06 32.27
CA SER A 9 30.19 -11.20 31.38
C SER A 9 30.84 -11.18 30.00
N GLY A 10 30.37 -12.04 29.10
CA GLY A 10 30.75 -12.08 27.69
C GLY A 10 29.86 -11.16 26.84
N ARG A 11 30.42 -10.01 26.48
CA ARG A 11 29.84 -8.95 25.63
C ARG A 11 29.34 -9.51 24.29
N ILE A 12 28.07 -9.29 23.95
CA ILE A 12 27.59 -9.33 22.55
C ILE A 12 27.01 -7.94 22.24
N SER A 13 27.92 -6.99 22.08
CA SER A 13 27.65 -5.66 21.56
C SER A 13 28.89 -5.20 20.82
N SER A 14 29.05 -5.70 19.60
CA SER A 14 29.92 -5.15 18.55
C SER A 14 29.74 -6.02 17.31
N ILE A 15 28.71 -5.73 16.51
CA ILE A 15 28.85 -5.93 15.07
C ILE A 15 29.30 -4.59 14.53
N SER A 16 30.59 -4.59 14.27
CA SER A 16 31.42 -3.60 13.62
C SER A 16 30.68 -2.77 12.58
N HIS A 17 30.72 -1.47 12.83
CA HIS A 17 30.73 -0.44 11.81
C HIS A 17 31.82 -0.80 10.79
N VAL A 18 31.42 -1.34 9.63
CA VAL A 18 32.28 -1.32 8.46
C VAL A 18 32.26 0.13 7.97
N THR A 19 33.14 0.95 8.55
CA THR A 19 33.54 2.21 7.96
C THR A 19 34.13 1.90 6.60
N MET A 20 33.34 2.06 5.55
CA MET A 20 33.86 2.20 4.19
C MET A 20 34.71 3.46 4.22
N SER A 21 36.02 3.27 4.27
CA SER A 21 36.99 4.33 4.08
C SER A 21 36.56 5.16 2.88
N PRO A 22 36.54 6.51 2.96
CA PRO A 22 36.31 7.30 1.77
C PRO A 22 37.48 7.03 0.86
N SER A 23 37.28 6.17 -0.15
CA SER A 23 38.23 6.04 -1.24
C SER A 23 38.27 7.42 -1.87
N ARG A 24 39.35 8.14 -1.53
CA ARG A 24 39.72 9.39 -2.15
C ARG A 24 39.41 9.25 -3.63
N GLN A 25 38.61 10.18 -4.14
CA GLN A 25 38.52 10.44 -5.56
C GLN A 25 39.95 10.60 -6.05
N ASN A 26 40.54 9.53 -6.57
CA ASN A 26 41.68 9.62 -7.46
C ASN A 26 41.11 10.09 -8.80
N ASN A 27 40.61 11.33 -8.80
CA ASN A 27 40.73 12.23 -9.92
C ASN A 27 42.22 12.59 -10.04
N LEU A 28 43.07 11.59 -10.30
CA LEU A 28 44.27 11.85 -11.07
C LEU A 28 43.76 12.02 -12.48
N VAL A 29 43.29 13.25 -12.74
CA VAL A 29 43.38 13.89 -14.04
C VAL A 29 44.64 13.35 -14.69
N SER A 30 44.44 12.67 -15.82
CA SER A 30 45.43 12.25 -16.80
C SER A 30 46.61 13.24 -16.86
N MET A 31 47.59 13.05 -15.98
CA MET A 31 48.83 13.80 -15.89
C MET A 31 49.96 13.09 -16.65
N TYR A 32 49.63 12.03 -17.38
CA TYR A 32 50.40 11.66 -18.55
C TYR A 32 49.95 12.59 -19.68
N SER A 33 50.37 13.85 -19.55
CA SER A 33 50.62 14.67 -20.72
C SER A 33 51.49 13.82 -21.62
N SER A 34 50.91 13.35 -22.72
CA SER A 34 51.64 12.96 -23.90
C SER A 34 52.75 13.99 -24.09
N LEU A 35 53.98 13.65 -23.74
CA LEU A 35 55.10 14.35 -24.34
C LEU A 35 54.88 14.12 -25.84
N PRO A 36 54.69 15.18 -26.63
CA PRO A 36 54.75 14.99 -28.08
C PRO A 36 56.10 14.29 -28.34
N PRO A 37 56.18 13.31 -29.26
CA PRO A 37 57.47 12.85 -29.71
C PRO A 37 58.18 14.13 -30.16
N SER A 38 59.26 14.47 -29.45
CA SER A 38 60.01 15.69 -29.68
C SER A 38 60.31 15.72 -31.16
N ARG A 39 59.57 16.56 -31.89
CA ARG A 39 59.86 16.87 -33.28
C ARG A 39 61.32 17.29 -33.25
N SER A 40 62.15 16.47 -33.90
CA SER A 40 63.48 16.78 -34.38
C SER A 40 63.73 18.28 -34.44
N SER A 41 64.21 18.83 -33.33
CA SER A 41 64.80 20.15 -33.31
C SER A 41 66.22 19.89 -33.73
N TYR A 42 66.47 20.01 -35.03
CA TYR A 42 67.81 20.17 -35.57
C TYR A 42 68.38 21.44 -34.95
N HIS A 43 68.94 21.31 -33.75
CA HIS A 43 69.88 22.29 -33.24
C HIS A 43 71.04 22.30 -34.23
N VAL A 44 71.24 23.45 -34.88
CA VAL A 44 72.43 23.76 -35.66
C VAL A 44 73.60 23.73 -34.67
N LEU A 45 74.17 22.55 -34.47
CA LEU A 45 75.33 22.35 -33.63
C LEU A 45 76.56 22.68 -34.46
N SER A 46 77.40 23.56 -33.91
CA SER A 46 78.82 23.67 -34.27
C SER A 46 79.37 22.28 -34.61
N SER A 47 80.09 22.15 -35.72
CA SER A 47 80.66 20.88 -36.15
C SER A 47 81.44 20.22 -35.00
N PHE A 48 81.02 19.02 -34.60
CA PHE A 48 81.63 18.26 -33.51
C PHE A 48 83.14 18.06 -33.72
N CYS A 49 83.54 17.82 -34.97
CA CYS A 49 84.93 17.64 -35.38
C CYS A 49 85.37 18.77 -36.32
N THR A 50 86.54 19.35 -36.05
CA THR A 50 87.28 20.34 -36.86
C THR A 50 88.73 19.88 -37.00
N GLU A 51 89.49 20.41 -37.97
CA GLU A 51 90.88 19.96 -38.23
C GLU A 51 91.79 20.02 -36.98
N ASP A 52 91.55 21.00 -36.10
CA ASP A 52 92.34 21.23 -34.89
C ASP A 52 92.01 20.30 -33.71
N ASN A 53 90.86 19.58 -33.76
CA ASN A 53 90.35 18.80 -32.61
C ASN A 53 90.20 17.30 -32.91
N ILE A 54 90.73 16.82 -34.03
CA ILE A 54 90.62 15.41 -34.48
C ILE A 54 91.09 14.41 -33.42
N PRO A 55 92.27 14.56 -32.77
CA PRO A 55 92.75 13.59 -31.78
C PRO A 55 91.83 13.48 -30.55
N GLN A 56 91.29 14.61 -30.09
CA GLN A 56 90.37 14.69 -28.96
C GLN A 56 89.01 14.07 -29.32
N CYS A 57 88.51 14.30 -30.54
CA CYS A 57 87.28 13.69 -31.03
C CYS A 57 87.40 12.16 -31.16
N ILE A 58 88.53 11.64 -31.66
CA ILE A 58 88.79 10.20 -31.73
C ILE A 58 88.81 9.60 -30.32
N SER A 59 89.53 10.21 -29.39
CA SER A 59 89.59 9.73 -28.00
C SER A 59 88.21 9.71 -27.34
N TYR A 60 87.39 10.74 -27.58
CA TYR A 60 86.03 10.81 -27.05
C TYR A 60 85.13 9.75 -27.67
N ILE A 61 85.14 9.59 -29.00
CA ILE A 61 84.35 8.57 -29.68
C ILE A 61 84.75 7.17 -29.20
N ASN A 62 86.04 6.87 -29.10
CA ASN A 62 86.49 5.55 -28.62
C ASN A 62 86.05 5.30 -27.18
N GLN A 63 86.07 6.32 -26.30
CA GLN A 63 85.54 6.21 -24.95
C GLN A 63 84.03 5.92 -24.93
N GLU A 64 83.25 6.53 -25.83
CA GLU A 64 81.82 6.27 -25.97
C GLU A 64 81.52 4.91 -26.63
N LEU A 65 82.35 4.46 -27.57
CA LEU A 65 82.25 3.11 -28.14
C LEU A 65 82.51 2.06 -27.05
N ASP A 66 83.53 2.28 -26.21
CA ASP A 66 83.82 1.43 -25.05
C ASP A 66 82.66 1.45 -24.03
N SER A 67 82.04 2.62 -23.80
CA SER A 67 80.89 2.76 -22.87
C SER A 67 79.65 2.00 -23.37
N LEU A 68 79.47 1.93 -24.68
CA LEU A 68 78.42 1.15 -25.36
C LEU A 68 78.80 -0.35 -25.51
N GLY A 69 79.99 -0.76 -25.07
CA GLY A 69 80.48 -2.14 -25.14
C GLY A 69 80.86 -2.60 -26.55
N LEU A 70 81.15 -1.67 -27.47
CA LEU A 70 81.56 -1.95 -28.83
C LEU A 70 83.06 -2.24 -28.89
N SER A 71 83.48 -3.16 -29.76
CA SER A 71 84.88 -3.64 -29.80
C SER A 71 85.72 -2.93 -30.85
N SER A 72 85.10 -2.11 -31.70
CA SER A 72 85.78 -1.36 -32.76
C SER A 72 86.40 -0.06 -32.22
N CYS A 73 87.72 0.12 -32.38
CA CYS A 73 88.45 1.32 -31.98
C CYS A 73 88.92 2.11 -33.21
N ILE A 74 88.63 3.41 -33.26
CA ILE A 74 89.07 4.30 -34.34
C ILE A 74 90.53 4.67 -34.12
N GLU A 75 91.39 4.25 -35.04
CA GLU A 75 92.82 4.54 -35.00
C GLU A 75 93.20 5.71 -35.93
N ALA A 76 94.09 6.58 -35.44
CA ALA A 76 94.78 7.57 -36.28
C ALA A 76 95.83 6.86 -37.15
N SER A 77 95.96 7.24 -38.41
CA SER A 77 96.99 6.67 -39.29
C SER A 77 98.41 7.05 -38.83
N ALA A 78 99.39 6.25 -39.24
CA ALA A 78 100.81 6.33 -38.84
C ALA A 78 101.40 7.75 -38.83
N PRO A 79 102.42 8.01 -37.98
CA PRO A 79 102.96 9.37 -37.75
C PRO A 79 103.49 9.97 -39.06
N GLY A 80 102.73 10.90 -39.64
CA GLY A 80 103.04 11.58 -40.90
C GLY A 80 101.87 11.72 -41.88
N GLY A 81 100.77 10.97 -41.69
CA GLY A 81 99.54 11.12 -42.47
C GLY A 81 98.41 11.72 -41.63
N ALA A 82 97.83 12.84 -42.08
CA ALA A 82 96.65 13.46 -41.46
C ALA A 82 95.34 12.66 -41.75
N GLY A 83 95.40 11.32 -41.65
CA GLY A 83 94.31 10.43 -42.04
C GLY A 83 93.78 9.56 -40.90
N LEU A 84 92.49 9.26 -40.95
CA LEU A 84 91.85 8.23 -40.11
C LEU A 84 92.03 6.85 -40.76
N SER A 85 92.23 5.80 -39.95
CA SER A 85 92.18 4.42 -40.44
C SER A 85 90.75 4.09 -40.89
N ARG A 86 90.56 3.93 -42.21
CA ARG A 86 89.22 3.82 -42.82
C ARG A 86 88.47 2.55 -42.39
N VAL A 87 89.17 1.44 -42.21
CA VAL A 87 88.55 0.14 -41.91
C VAL A 87 87.98 0.09 -40.49
N PRO A 88 88.73 0.41 -39.41
CA PRO A 88 88.18 0.46 -38.07
C PRO A 88 87.06 1.49 -37.91
N ALA A 89 87.17 2.64 -38.59
CA ALA A 89 86.12 3.67 -38.58
C ALA A 89 84.82 3.19 -39.22
N LEU A 90 84.88 2.50 -40.37
CA LEU A 90 83.70 1.94 -41.03
C LEU A 90 83.07 0.80 -40.21
N ASN A 91 83.88 -0.05 -39.57
CA ASN A 91 83.39 -1.10 -38.69
C ASN A 91 82.70 -0.52 -37.43
N ALA A 92 83.30 0.50 -36.79
CA ALA A 92 82.69 1.20 -35.67
C ALA A 92 81.34 1.85 -36.06
N MET A 93 81.28 2.49 -37.23
CA MET A 93 80.04 3.04 -37.77
C MET A 93 78.98 1.96 -38.02
N HIS A 94 79.38 0.83 -38.61
CA HIS A 94 78.46 -0.28 -38.86
C HIS A 94 77.93 -0.88 -37.55
N GLU A 95 78.79 -1.08 -36.55
CA GLU A 95 78.40 -1.53 -35.22
C GLU A 95 77.41 -0.57 -34.54
N LEU A 96 77.66 0.75 -34.63
CA LEU A 96 76.75 1.78 -34.13
C LEU A 96 75.40 1.77 -34.85
N MET A 97 75.38 1.62 -36.17
CA MET A 97 74.15 1.54 -36.95
C MET A 97 73.33 0.29 -36.62
N GLU A 98 73.99 -0.86 -36.45
CA GLU A 98 73.34 -2.10 -36.04
C GLU A 98 72.84 -2.03 -34.58
N LEU A 99 73.59 -1.40 -33.69
CA LEU A 99 73.16 -1.14 -32.31
C LEU A 99 71.92 -0.24 -32.31
N HIS A 100 71.96 0.88 -33.01
CA HIS A 100 70.81 1.78 -33.13
C HIS A 100 69.57 1.08 -33.68
N ARG A 101 69.71 0.24 -34.72
CA ARG A 101 68.60 -0.55 -35.25
C ARG A 101 68.03 -1.55 -34.25
N ARG A 102 68.89 -2.23 -33.47
CA ARG A 102 68.46 -3.14 -32.40
C ARG A 102 67.73 -2.39 -31.30
N ASP A 103 68.26 -1.25 -30.87
CA ASP A 103 67.67 -0.41 -29.84
C ASP A 103 66.30 0.13 -30.27
N MET A 104 66.18 0.62 -31.51
CA MET A 104 64.90 1.03 -32.06
C MET A 104 63.89 -0.11 -32.11
N SER A 105 64.30 -1.31 -32.54
CA SER A 105 63.40 -2.48 -32.57
C SER A 105 62.96 -2.91 -31.17
N THR A 106 63.85 -2.84 -30.17
CA THR A 106 63.51 -3.18 -28.78
C THR A 106 62.60 -2.13 -28.16
N LEU A 107 62.82 -0.84 -28.44
CA LEU A 107 61.95 0.25 -28.03
C LEU A 107 60.54 0.09 -28.59
N GLU A 108 60.40 -0.20 -29.89
CA GLU A 108 59.11 -0.46 -30.53
C GLU A 108 58.37 -1.68 -29.94
N GLU A 109 59.10 -2.74 -29.55
CA GLU A 109 58.51 -3.89 -28.85
C GLU A 109 58.02 -3.49 -27.45
N LEU A 110 58.82 -2.73 -26.70
CA LEU A 110 58.45 -2.24 -25.37
C LEU A 110 57.23 -1.31 -25.42
N GLU A 111 57.15 -0.42 -26.41
CA GLU A 111 55.99 0.46 -26.63
C GLU A 111 54.72 -0.34 -26.96
N ARG A 112 54.83 -1.38 -27.81
CA ARG A 112 53.71 -2.29 -28.10
C ARG A 112 53.26 -3.04 -26.86
N GLU A 113 54.20 -3.56 -26.06
CA GLU A 113 53.89 -4.23 -24.80
C GLU A 113 53.26 -3.28 -23.78
N GLN A 114 53.72 -2.03 -23.73
CA GLN A 114 53.12 -1.01 -22.88
C GLN A 114 51.68 -0.70 -23.29
N LEU A 115 51.41 -0.56 -24.59
CA LEU A 115 50.05 -0.34 -25.09
C LEU A 115 49.12 -1.52 -24.76
N LYS A 116 49.58 -2.76 -24.93
CA LYS A 116 48.83 -3.96 -24.52
C LYS A 116 48.51 -3.93 -23.03
N LYS A 117 49.50 -3.65 -22.18
CA LYS A 117 49.30 -3.56 -20.71
C LYS A 117 48.33 -2.45 -20.32
N CYS A 118 48.41 -1.28 -20.95
CA CYS A 118 47.45 -0.18 -20.73
C CYS A 118 46.03 -0.62 -21.09
N SER A 119 45.82 -1.22 -22.26
CA SER A 119 44.49 -1.70 -22.68
C SER A 119 43.91 -2.78 -21.75
N ALA A 120 44.76 -3.69 -21.27
CA ALA A 120 44.35 -4.72 -20.31
C ALA A 120 43.97 -4.12 -18.95
N LEU A 121 44.73 -3.12 -18.49
CA LEU A 121 44.46 -2.40 -17.26
C LEU A 121 43.11 -1.65 -17.35
N ASP A 122 42.86 -0.94 -18.45
CA ASP A 122 41.60 -0.24 -18.70
C ASP A 122 40.40 -1.22 -18.69
N HIS A 123 40.54 -2.37 -19.35
CA HIS A 123 39.53 -3.41 -19.35
C HIS A 123 39.26 -3.98 -17.94
N ILE A 124 40.31 -4.20 -17.14
CA ILE A 124 40.17 -4.65 -15.75
C ILE A 124 39.50 -3.57 -14.90
N GLN A 125 39.86 -2.29 -15.07
CA GLN A 125 39.25 -1.18 -14.36
C GLN A 125 37.76 -1.03 -14.69
N MET A 126 37.38 -1.12 -15.97
CA MET A 126 35.99 -1.09 -16.43
C MET A 126 35.16 -2.26 -15.85
N ASN A 127 35.74 -3.46 -15.81
CA ASN A 127 35.07 -4.59 -15.17
C ASN A 127 34.95 -4.42 -13.67
N ASN A 128 35.98 -3.86 -13.01
CA ASN A 128 35.96 -3.61 -11.58
C ASN A 128 34.89 -2.58 -11.20
N SER A 129 34.72 -1.50 -11.98
CA SER A 129 33.66 -0.52 -11.75
C SER A 129 32.28 -1.14 -11.94
N ARG A 130 32.06 -1.88 -13.04
CA ARG A 130 30.80 -2.59 -13.30
C ARG A 130 30.42 -3.59 -12.19
N LEU A 131 31.41 -4.31 -11.64
CA LEU A 131 31.19 -5.24 -10.54
C LEU A 131 30.89 -4.52 -9.22
N LYS A 132 31.52 -3.37 -8.97
CA LYS A 132 31.21 -2.52 -7.81
C LYS A 132 29.78 -1.99 -7.87
N ASP A 133 29.33 -1.52 -9.03
CA ASP A 133 27.96 -1.02 -9.20
C ASP A 133 26.92 -2.13 -8.98
N GLN A 134 27.17 -3.33 -9.51
CA GLN A 134 26.32 -4.50 -9.25
C GLN A 134 26.30 -4.90 -7.77
N LEU A 135 27.45 -4.87 -7.09
CA LEU A 135 27.52 -5.15 -5.66
C LEU A 135 26.72 -4.13 -4.87
N GLU A 136 26.84 -2.84 -5.20
CA GLU A 136 26.10 -1.78 -4.53
C GLU A 136 24.59 -1.88 -4.76
N LEU A 137 24.17 -2.21 -5.99
CA LEU A 137 22.76 -2.53 -6.31
C LEU A 137 22.25 -3.71 -5.47
N SER A 138 23.00 -4.82 -5.44
CA SER A 138 22.62 -6.00 -4.65
C SER A 138 22.55 -5.71 -3.16
N ILE A 139 23.44 -4.85 -2.63
CA ILE A 139 23.38 -4.40 -1.23
C ILE A 139 22.09 -3.61 -0.97
N ARG A 140 21.74 -2.66 -1.86
CA ARG A 140 20.50 -1.87 -1.73
C ARG A 140 19.26 -2.76 -1.78
N GLU A 141 19.21 -3.69 -2.73
CA GLU A 141 18.11 -4.67 -2.86
C GLU A 141 17.98 -5.54 -1.61
N LYS A 142 19.12 -6.08 -1.11
CA LYS A 142 19.15 -6.86 0.13
C LYS A 142 18.63 -6.05 1.33
N SER A 143 19.03 -4.79 1.45
CA SER A 143 18.52 -3.91 2.51
C SER A 143 17.00 -3.67 2.38
N GLY A 144 16.49 -3.47 1.16
CA GLY A 144 15.06 -3.38 0.90
C GLY A 144 14.30 -4.64 1.31
N LEU A 145 14.78 -5.81 0.88
CA LEU A 145 14.20 -7.10 1.26
C LEU A 145 14.21 -7.30 2.78
N HIS A 146 15.31 -6.95 3.46
CA HIS A 146 15.40 -7.08 4.91
C HIS A 146 14.38 -6.21 5.66
N GLU A 147 14.11 -4.99 5.18
CA GLU A 147 13.07 -4.14 5.77
C GLU A 147 11.66 -4.69 5.52
N THR A 148 11.38 -5.22 4.32
CA THR A 148 10.10 -5.89 4.06
C THR A 148 9.90 -7.13 4.93
N GLU A 149 10.96 -7.91 5.15
CA GLU A 149 10.95 -9.06 6.05
C GLU A 149 10.63 -8.62 7.48
N ARG A 150 11.28 -7.55 7.97
CA ARG A 150 11.02 -6.99 9.30
C ARG A 150 9.56 -6.57 9.46
N GLN A 151 8.98 -5.92 8.46
CA GLN A 151 7.57 -5.49 8.47
C GLN A 151 6.62 -6.69 8.50
N LEU A 152 6.88 -7.71 7.68
CA LEU A 152 6.09 -8.95 7.69
C LEU A 152 6.19 -9.69 9.02
N GLN A 153 7.38 -9.76 9.62
CA GLN A 153 7.57 -10.34 10.94
C GLN A 153 6.77 -9.60 12.03
N LEU A 154 6.74 -8.26 11.98
CA LEU A 154 5.91 -7.46 12.87
C LEU A 154 4.42 -7.74 12.66
N LYS A 155 3.94 -7.77 11.41
CA LYS A 155 2.54 -8.09 11.09
C LYS A 155 2.13 -9.47 11.61
N ILE A 156 2.99 -10.48 11.43
CA ILE A 156 2.78 -11.83 11.96
C ILE A 156 2.65 -11.81 13.49
N LYS A 157 3.55 -11.10 14.19
CA LYS A 157 3.49 -11.00 15.66
C LYS A 157 2.20 -10.32 16.13
N THR A 158 1.76 -9.25 15.46
CA THR A 158 0.51 -8.57 15.78
C THR A 158 -0.69 -9.49 15.57
N MET A 159 -0.78 -10.16 14.41
CA MET A 159 -1.87 -11.12 14.13
C MET A 159 -1.88 -12.29 15.11
N GLN A 160 -0.70 -12.79 15.52
CA GLN A 160 -0.59 -13.84 16.54
C GLN A 160 -1.13 -13.36 17.90
N SER A 161 -0.88 -12.11 18.27
CA SER A 161 -1.43 -11.51 19.49
C SER A 161 -2.95 -11.41 19.42
N CYS A 162 -3.51 -10.90 18.32
CA CYS A 162 -4.96 -10.81 18.11
C CYS A 162 -5.62 -12.19 18.12
N LEU A 163 -5.03 -13.17 17.43
CA LEU A 163 -5.55 -14.54 17.45
C LEU A 163 -5.57 -15.14 18.86
N LYS A 164 -4.56 -14.81 19.69
CA LYS A 164 -4.53 -15.25 21.09
C LYS A 164 -5.68 -14.60 21.89
N THR A 165 -5.88 -13.29 21.76
CA THR A 165 -6.96 -12.60 22.48
C THR A 165 -8.34 -13.11 22.08
N GLU A 166 -8.57 -13.35 20.78
CA GLU A 166 -9.84 -13.91 20.29
C GLU A 166 -10.07 -15.34 20.82
N LYS A 167 -9.02 -16.18 20.87
CA LYS A 167 -9.11 -17.51 21.47
C LYS A 167 -9.49 -17.46 22.95
N ASP A 168 -8.88 -16.55 23.71
CA ASP A 168 -9.16 -16.38 25.13
C ASP A 168 -10.62 -15.90 25.36
N GLU A 169 -11.14 -15.01 24.52
CA GLU A 169 -12.54 -14.55 24.60
C GLU A 169 -13.52 -15.66 24.19
N VAL A 170 -13.23 -16.42 23.12
CA VAL A 170 -14.05 -17.58 22.75
C VAL A 170 -14.11 -18.60 23.88
N GLN A 171 -12.98 -18.91 24.53
CA GLN A 171 -12.93 -19.84 25.67
C GLN A 171 -13.76 -19.32 26.85
N LYS A 172 -13.72 -18.02 27.13
CA LYS A 172 -14.54 -17.39 28.16
C LYS A 172 -16.03 -17.45 27.83
N LEU A 173 -16.42 -17.16 26.59
CA LEU A 173 -17.81 -17.27 26.14
C LEU A 173 -18.32 -18.71 26.18
N GLN A 174 -17.50 -19.69 25.77
CA GLN A 174 -17.82 -21.11 25.91
C GLN A 174 -18.09 -21.49 27.37
N SER A 175 -17.30 -20.97 28.30
CA SER A 175 -17.49 -21.20 29.74
C SER A 175 -18.82 -20.61 30.24
N VAL A 176 -19.18 -19.40 29.77
CA VAL A 176 -20.48 -18.76 30.09
C VAL A 176 -21.65 -19.57 29.52
N VAL A 177 -21.56 -20.02 28.26
CA VAL A 177 -22.59 -20.82 27.60
C VAL A 177 -22.78 -22.15 28.32
N ALA A 178 -21.69 -22.84 28.67
CA ALA A 178 -21.74 -24.08 29.45
C ALA A 178 -22.38 -23.86 30.83
N GLY A 179 -22.03 -22.77 31.50
CA GLY A 179 -22.66 -22.36 32.77
C GLY A 179 -24.17 -22.14 32.63
N ARG A 180 -24.61 -21.42 31.60
CA ARG A 180 -26.04 -21.20 31.31
C ARG A 180 -26.77 -22.50 30.97
N ALA A 181 -26.17 -23.38 30.17
CA ALA A 181 -26.76 -24.68 29.84
C ALA A 181 -26.98 -25.54 31.11
N SER A 182 -26.01 -25.54 32.03
CA SER A 182 -26.15 -26.19 33.34
C SER A 182 -27.28 -25.58 34.17
N GLN A 183 -27.35 -24.24 34.24
CA GLN A 183 -28.42 -23.53 34.95
C GLN A 183 -29.81 -23.86 34.39
N TYR A 184 -30.00 -23.79 33.07
CA TYR A 184 -31.27 -24.13 32.44
C TYR A 184 -31.65 -25.59 32.63
N SER A 185 -30.69 -26.51 32.59
CA SER A 185 -30.94 -27.93 32.90
C SER A 185 -31.44 -28.12 34.33
N HIS A 186 -30.84 -27.42 35.30
CA HIS A 186 -31.27 -27.46 36.69
C HIS A 186 -32.69 -26.88 36.86
N ASP A 187 -32.96 -25.71 36.27
CA ASP A 187 -34.26 -25.04 36.36
C ASP A 187 -35.37 -25.82 35.66
N ALA A 188 -35.08 -26.41 34.50
CA ALA A 188 -35.99 -27.31 33.79
C ALA A 188 -36.35 -28.53 34.66
N LYS A 189 -35.36 -29.19 35.28
CA LYS A 189 -35.60 -30.29 36.22
C LYS A 189 -36.40 -29.84 37.46
N ARG A 190 -36.21 -28.61 37.95
CA ARG A 190 -37.03 -28.07 39.05
C ARG A 190 -38.49 -27.92 38.61
N LYS A 191 -38.72 -27.31 37.44
CA LYS A 191 -40.05 -27.11 36.87
C LYS A 191 -40.75 -28.42 36.54
N GLU A 192 -40.03 -29.41 36.03
CA GLU A 192 -40.56 -30.76 35.80
C GLU A 192 -41.06 -31.41 37.09
N ARG A 193 -40.31 -31.29 38.20
CA ARG A 193 -40.74 -31.78 39.52
C ARG A 193 -41.96 -31.04 40.06
N GLU A 194 -42.04 -29.72 39.85
CA GLU A 194 -43.23 -28.93 40.23
C GLU A 194 -44.47 -29.34 39.41
N ALA A 195 -44.30 -29.52 38.10
CA ALA A 195 -45.36 -29.99 37.21
C ALA A 195 -45.82 -31.41 37.57
N ALA A 196 -44.90 -32.31 37.91
CA ALA A 196 -45.22 -33.65 38.37
C ALA A 196 -46.07 -33.61 39.66
N LYS A 197 -45.68 -32.80 40.65
CA LYS A 197 -46.46 -32.60 41.90
C LYS A 197 -47.86 -32.02 41.63
N LEU A 198 -47.97 -31.05 40.72
CA LEU A 198 -49.28 -30.48 40.34
C LEU A 198 -50.15 -31.51 39.62
N LYS A 199 -49.56 -32.31 38.74
CA LYS A 199 -50.26 -33.40 38.05
C LYS A 199 -50.77 -34.44 39.04
N GLU A 200 -49.97 -34.82 40.03
CA GLU A 200 -50.37 -35.72 41.11
C GLU A 200 -51.55 -35.16 41.92
N ARG A 201 -51.48 -33.90 42.35
CA ARG A 201 -52.59 -33.22 43.05
C ARG A 201 -53.86 -33.16 42.22
N LEU A 202 -53.75 -32.85 40.92
CA LEU A 202 -54.90 -32.85 40.03
C LEU A 202 -55.50 -34.24 39.88
N SER A 203 -54.65 -35.28 39.72
CA SER A 203 -55.14 -36.66 39.67
C SER A 203 -55.83 -37.07 40.96
N GLN A 204 -55.31 -36.67 42.13
CA GLN A 204 -55.96 -36.89 43.42
C GLN A 204 -57.33 -36.22 43.48
N LEU A 205 -57.43 -34.93 43.10
CA LEU A 205 -58.71 -34.21 43.06
C LEU A 205 -59.73 -34.84 42.08
N LEU A 206 -59.27 -35.37 40.95
CA LEU A 206 -60.14 -36.05 39.99
C LEU A 206 -60.63 -37.40 40.51
N VAL A 207 -59.83 -38.12 41.29
CA VAL A 207 -60.24 -39.35 41.99
C VAL A 207 -61.25 -39.00 43.10
N ASP A 208 -60.93 -38.04 43.97
CA ASP A 208 -61.79 -37.60 45.08
C ASP A 208 -63.16 -37.04 44.59
N ARG A 209 -63.21 -36.47 43.38
CA ARG A 209 -64.47 -36.01 42.74
C ARG A 209 -65.33 -37.14 42.18
N LYS A 210 -64.76 -38.29 41.82
CA LYS A 210 -65.57 -39.44 41.37
C LYS A 210 -66.40 -40.04 42.51
N ASP A 211 -65.92 -39.92 43.75
CA ASP A 211 -66.63 -40.38 44.94
C ASP A 211 -67.73 -39.39 45.42
N LYS A 212 -67.76 -38.16 44.88
CA LYS A 212 -68.79 -37.13 45.17
C LYS A 212 -69.45 -36.66 43.87
N LYS A 213 -70.36 -37.45 43.31
CA LYS A 213 -71.21 -37.05 42.16
C LYS A 213 -72.09 -35.84 42.50
N LEU A 214 -71.62 -34.64 42.18
CA LEU A 214 -72.48 -33.48 41.88
C LEU A 214 -72.16 -33.03 40.44
N ALA A 215 -73.06 -33.40 39.52
CA ALA A 215 -73.04 -32.93 38.15
C ALA A 215 -73.37 -31.43 38.15
N ILE A 216 -72.43 -30.60 37.67
CA ILE A 216 -72.72 -29.20 37.36
C ILE A 216 -73.16 -29.19 35.90
N ASP A 217 -74.48 -29.09 35.67
CA ASP A 217 -75.03 -28.80 34.35
C ASP A 217 -74.72 -27.36 33.98
N VAL A 218 -73.95 -27.18 32.91
CA VAL A 218 -73.62 -25.85 32.35
C VAL A 218 -74.81 -25.37 31.52
N LEU A 219 -75.76 -24.70 32.19
CA LEU A 219 -77.04 -24.26 31.62
C LEU A 219 -76.97 -22.92 30.86
N ASN A 220 -75.93 -22.70 30.06
CA ASN A 220 -75.85 -21.52 29.18
C ASN A 220 -75.03 -21.82 27.92
N TYR A 221 -75.69 -22.33 26.88
CA TYR A 221 -75.17 -22.19 25.53
C TYR A 221 -75.34 -20.73 25.12
N LEU A 222 -74.25 -19.96 25.12
CA LEU A 222 -74.21 -18.62 24.52
C LEU A 222 -74.26 -18.74 22.98
N GLY A 223 -75.41 -19.16 22.44
CA GLY A 223 -75.72 -19.07 21.02
C GLY A 223 -76.28 -17.67 20.72
N ARG A 224 -75.52 -16.82 20.03
CA ARG A 224 -76.00 -15.50 19.59
C ARG A 224 -77.18 -15.66 18.62
N PRO A 225 -78.16 -14.74 18.63
CA PRO A 225 -79.34 -14.81 17.75
C PRO A 225 -79.08 -14.53 16.26
N ASP A 226 -77.84 -14.23 15.83
CA ASP A 226 -77.51 -13.91 14.42
C ASP A 226 -77.21 -15.15 13.55
N GLY A 227 -77.28 -16.39 14.07
CA GLY A 227 -77.17 -17.61 13.25
C GLY A 227 -75.84 -17.83 12.51
N LYS A 228 -74.85 -16.93 12.64
CA LYS A 228 -73.52 -17.09 12.04
C LYS A 228 -72.64 -17.96 12.93
N ARG A 229 -72.25 -19.11 12.39
CA ARG A 229 -71.23 -20.00 12.96
C ARG A 229 -69.92 -19.19 13.06
N SER A 230 -69.21 -19.27 14.19
CA SER A 230 -67.86 -18.72 14.32
C SER A 230 -67.02 -19.23 13.15
N HIS A 231 -66.62 -18.34 12.25
CA HIS A 231 -65.71 -18.68 11.17
C HIS A 231 -64.40 -19.13 11.81
N TRP A 232 -64.10 -20.43 11.70
CA TRP A 232 -62.77 -20.92 12.01
C TRP A 232 -61.79 -20.21 11.07
N LYS A 233 -60.71 -19.66 11.63
CA LYS A 233 -59.67 -18.92 10.91
C LYS A 233 -59.27 -19.72 9.66
N THR A 234 -59.59 -19.20 8.49
CA THR A 234 -59.26 -19.83 7.20
C THR A 234 -57.91 -19.29 6.74
N ALA A 235 -57.11 -20.10 6.04
CA ALA A 235 -55.76 -19.74 5.58
C ALA A 235 -55.68 -18.42 4.76
N LYS A 236 -56.78 -17.95 4.18
CA LYS A 236 -56.85 -16.64 3.51
C LYS A 236 -56.88 -15.45 4.47
N ALA A 237 -57.42 -15.63 5.67
CA ALA A 237 -57.41 -14.62 6.73
C ALA A 237 -56.04 -14.56 7.45
N THR A 238 -55.32 -15.68 7.53
CA THR A 238 -53.96 -15.71 8.11
C THR A 238 -52.97 -14.99 7.21
N VAL A 239 -53.04 -15.17 5.88
CA VAL A 239 -52.17 -14.43 4.93
C VAL A 239 -52.40 -12.91 4.98
N GLY A 240 -53.66 -12.47 5.16
CA GLY A 240 -53.98 -11.05 5.37
C GLY A 240 -53.42 -10.51 6.69
N HIS A 241 -53.61 -11.25 7.78
CA HIS A 241 -53.09 -10.86 9.10
C HIS A 241 -51.57 -10.93 9.21
N GLU A 242 -50.91 -11.87 8.52
CA GLU A 242 -49.45 -11.95 8.42
C GLU A 242 -48.92 -10.74 7.64
N GLY A 243 -49.55 -10.34 6.53
CA GLY A 243 -49.19 -9.13 5.80
C GLY A 243 -49.36 -7.84 6.63
N GLU A 244 -50.47 -7.72 7.37
CA GLU A 244 -50.70 -6.61 8.31
C GLU A 244 -49.70 -6.62 9.47
N MET A 245 -49.33 -7.80 9.99
CA MET A 245 -48.31 -7.96 11.02
C MET A 245 -46.92 -7.55 10.52
N TYR A 246 -46.50 -8.01 9.33
CA TYR A 246 -45.24 -7.60 8.72
C TYR A 246 -45.21 -6.09 8.46
N LYS A 247 -46.33 -5.51 8.02
CA LYS A 247 -46.46 -4.07 7.82
C LYS A 247 -46.36 -3.29 9.14
N SER A 248 -46.98 -3.78 10.21
CA SER A 248 -46.85 -3.19 11.56
C SER A 248 -45.41 -3.27 12.06
N LEU A 249 -44.79 -4.44 11.95
CA LEU A 249 -43.41 -4.67 12.37
C LEU A 249 -42.43 -3.76 11.62
N LEU A 250 -42.58 -3.63 10.31
CA LEU A 250 -41.78 -2.71 9.49
C LEU A 250 -41.97 -1.25 9.93
N ASN A 251 -43.22 -0.83 10.17
CA ASN A 251 -43.50 0.52 10.65
C ASN A 251 -42.87 0.77 12.04
N ASP A 252 -42.89 -0.22 12.94
CA ASP A 252 -42.26 -0.13 14.25
C ASP A 252 -40.73 -0.05 14.15
N TYR A 253 -40.13 -0.81 13.24
CA TYR A 253 -38.70 -0.69 12.92
C TYR A 253 -38.34 0.68 12.34
N GLU A 254 -39.15 1.21 11.43
CA GLU A 254 -38.94 2.54 10.86
C GLU A 254 -39.07 3.65 11.92
N VAL A 255 -40.05 3.55 12.82
CA VAL A 255 -40.21 4.49 13.94
C VAL A 255 -39.02 4.39 14.89
N SER A 256 -38.58 3.18 15.23
CA SER A 256 -37.41 2.94 16.07
C SER A 256 -36.13 3.51 15.43
N GLN A 257 -35.92 3.29 14.13
CA GLN A 257 -34.80 3.83 13.38
C GLN A 257 -34.82 5.37 13.36
N ARG A 258 -35.98 5.99 13.10
CA ARG A 258 -36.12 7.46 13.17
C ARG A 258 -35.81 8.00 14.57
N SER A 259 -36.30 7.34 15.61
CA SER A 259 -36.04 7.71 17.01
C SER A 259 -34.55 7.62 17.33
N LEU A 260 -33.88 6.53 16.91
CA LEU A 260 -32.45 6.32 17.13
C LEU A 260 -31.60 7.34 16.36
N MET A 261 -32.01 7.75 15.16
CA MET A 261 -31.35 8.81 14.41
C MET A 261 -31.46 10.18 15.11
N LEU A 262 -32.64 10.51 15.66
CA LEU A 262 -32.85 11.75 16.43
C LEU A 262 -32.00 11.74 17.70
N GLU A 263 -32.00 10.64 18.44
CA GLU A 263 -31.19 10.48 19.65
C GLU A 263 -29.68 10.57 19.33
N ASN A 264 -29.22 9.94 18.26
CA ASN A 264 -27.82 10.04 17.83
C ASN A 264 -27.43 11.50 17.48
N ALA A 265 -28.35 12.26 16.89
CA ALA A 265 -28.14 13.68 16.63
C ALA A 265 -28.09 14.51 17.92
N GLU A 266 -28.92 14.20 18.92
CA GLU A 266 -28.89 14.83 20.24
C GLU A 266 -27.60 14.49 21.01
N LEU A 267 -27.18 13.23 21.00
CA LEU A 267 -25.91 12.79 21.61
C LEU A 267 -24.71 13.51 20.98
N LYS A 268 -24.72 13.68 19.65
CA LYS A 268 -23.70 14.48 18.95
C LYS A 268 -23.72 15.95 19.40
N LYS A 269 -24.90 16.56 19.59
CA LYS A 269 -25.00 17.94 20.12
C LYS A 269 -24.44 18.04 21.53
N VAL A 270 -24.78 17.12 22.42
CA VAL A 270 -24.27 17.10 23.81
C VAL A 270 -22.75 16.91 23.82
N LEU A 271 -22.21 16.01 23.00
CA LEU A 271 -20.77 15.79 22.89
C LEU A 271 -20.03 17.05 22.40
N GLN A 272 -20.58 17.75 21.40
CA GLN A 272 -20.02 19.02 20.92
C GLN A 272 -20.12 20.13 21.97
N GLN A 273 -21.22 20.18 22.74
CA GLN A 273 -21.38 21.13 23.84
C GLN A 273 -20.36 20.87 24.95
N MET A 274 -20.19 19.61 25.38
CA MET A 274 -19.17 19.23 26.36
C MET A 274 -17.77 19.57 25.87
N LYS A 275 -17.46 19.31 24.59
CA LYS A 275 -16.18 19.71 23.98
C LYS A 275 -15.98 21.23 24.06
N LYS A 276 -17.02 22.02 23.75
CA LYS A 276 -16.97 23.48 23.80
C LYS A 276 -16.73 24.00 25.22
N GLU A 277 -17.40 23.42 26.21
CA GLU A 277 -17.22 23.78 27.63
C GLU A 277 -15.84 23.37 28.15
N MET A 278 -15.37 22.18 27.78
CA MET A 278 -14.03 21.72 28.15
C MET A 278 -12.94 22.62 27.54
N ILE A 279 -13.10 23.06 26.29
CA ILE A 279 -12.21 24.06 25.67
C ILE A 279 -12.30 25.39 26.41
N HIS A 280 -13.50 25.86 26.78
CA HIS A 280 -13.67 27.10 27.52
C HIS A 280 -12.98 27.07 28.90
N VAL A 281 -13.05 25.94 29.62
CA VAL A 281 -12.39 25.75 30.92
C VAL A 281 -10.87 25.63 30.78
N LEU A 282 -10.40 25.00 29.70
CA LEU A 282 -8.96 24.78 29.45
C LEU A 282 -8.30 25.95 28.71
N SER A 283 -9.06 26.92 28.21
CA SER A 283 -8.52 28.08 27.50
C SER A 283 -7.81 29.01 28.50
N PRO A 284 -6.50 29.29 28.34
CA PRO A 284 -5.79 30.18 29.24
C PRO A 284 -6.41 31.57 29.22
N ARG A 285 -6.89 32.05 30.39
CA ARG A 285 -7.33 33.43 30.54
C ARG A 285 -6.10 34.34 30.39
N GLN A 286 -5.98 34.97 29.23
CA GLN A 286 -4.99 36.03 28.98
C GLN A 286 -5.12 37.11 30.09
N PRO A 287 -4.04 37.48 30.78
CA PRO A 287 -4.06 38.58 31.73
C PRO A 287 -4.11 39.92 30.95
N SER A 288 -5.23 40.63 31.06
CA SER A 288 -5.33 42.02 30.59
C SER A 288 -4.61 42.96 31.58
N PRO A 289 -3.86 43.97 31.12
CA PRO A 289 -3.11 44.86 31.99
C PRO A 289 -3.96 46.03 32.53
N ARG A 290 -3.90 46.21 33.87
CA ARG A 290 -3.74 47.45 34.66
C ARG A 290 -4.56 48.73 34.32
N GLY A 291 -5.23 49.27 35.37
CA GLY A 291 -5.57 50.69 35.59
C GLY A 291 -6.90 50.83 36.38
N ALA A 292 -7.00 51.28 37.64
CA ALA A 292 -6.64 52.55 38.30
C ALA A 292 -7.91 53.37 38.66
N ALA A 293 -7.91 53.95 39.88
CA ALA A 293 -8.87 54.89 40.51
C ALA A 293 -10.15 54.26 41.14
N ALA A 294 -10.29 54.24 42.48
CA ALA A 294 -10.80 55.33 43.36
C ALA A 294 -12.34 55.45 43.23
N ASP A 295 -13.17 55.60 44.25
CA ASP A 295 -13.03 55.98 45.66
C ASP A 295 -14.37 55.68 46.37
N ASP A 296 -14.29 55.62 47.70
CA ASP A 296 -15.23 56.22 48.65
C ASP A 296 -16.38 55.42 49.33
N SER A 297 -16.34 55.56 50.66
CA SER A 297 -17.45 55.72 51.63
C SER A 297 -17.90 54.53 52.49
N GLN A 298 -17.30 54.50 53.70
CA GLN A 298 -17.96 54.82 55.00
C GLN A 298 -18.12 53.67 56.03
N ASP A 299 -17.27 53.78 57.08
CA ASP A 299 -17.53 53.66 58.54
C ASP A 299 -17.83 52.32 59.25
N GLN A 300 -16.82 51.86 60.02
CA GLN A 300 -16.62 52.16 61.46
C GLN A 300 -16.57 50.97 62.45
N ALA A 301 -15.47 51.00 63.23
CA ALA A 301 -15.18 50.39 64.55
C ALA A 301 -15.01 48.86 64.65
N ASP A 302 -14.12 48.27 65.46
CA ASP A 302 -12.86 48.62 66.14
C ASP A 302 -12.50 47.33 66.91
N SER A 303 -11.35 46.67 66.64
CA SER A 303 -10.57 45.89 67.63
C SER A 303 -9.24 45.36 67.02
N ASP A 304 -8.15 45.65 67.73
CA ASP A 304 -6.76 45.22 67.52
C ASP A 304 -6.56 43.70 67.33
N GLU A 305 -5.76 43.29 66.34
CA GLU A 305 -4.49 42.53 66.52
C GLU A 305 -3.82 42.19 65.17
N GLU A 306 -2.49 42.36 65.16
CA GLU A 306 -1.37 41.94 64.27
C GLU A 306 -1.52 41.28 62.87
N GLU A 307 -0.48 41.60 62.07
CA GLU A 307 0.10 40.92 60.87
C GLU A 307 -0.60 40.98 59.48
N LYS A 308 0.14 41.54 58.50
CA LYS A 308 0.01 41.25 57.05
C LYS A 308 0.39 39.78 56.76
N PRO A 309 0.03 39.10 55.64
CA PRO A 309 -0.31 39.66 54.31
C PRO A 309 -1.40 38.91 53.46
N ALA A 310 -2.05 39.64 52.54
CA ALA A 310 -2.34 39.22 51.15
C ALA A 310 -3.08 37.89 50.79
N ASP A 311 -3.87 37.25 51.66
CA ASP A 311 -4.57 35.98 51.30
C ASP A 311 -6.01 36.12 50.76
N SER A 312 -6.65 37.29 50.88
CA SER A 312 -8.08 37.45 50.51
C SER A 312 -8.38 37.22 49.01
N SER A 313 -7.45 37.54 48.10
CA SER A 313 -7.65 37.30 46.65
C SER A 313 -7.48 35.83 46.26
N ARG A 314 -6.79 35.04 47.09
CA ARG A 314 -6.52 33.63 46.87
C ARG A 314 -7.69 32.78 47.33
N GLU A 315 -8.31 33.13 48.47
CA GLU A 315 -9.56 32.49 48.95
C GLU A 315 -10.73 32.70 48.00
N THR A 316 -10.96 33.92 47.48
CA THR A 316 -12.08 34.18 46.56
C THR A 316 -11.95 33.44 45.22
N LEU A 317 -10.72 33.25 44.72
CA LEU A 317 -10.44 32.42 43.54
C LEU A 317 -10.60 30.93 43.84
N ASP A 318 -10.25 30.49 45.05
CA ASP A 318 -10.41 29.10 45.49
C ASP A 318 -11.90 28.75 45.71
N GLN A 319 -12.72 29.67 46.25
CA GLN A 319 -14.17 29.50 46.32
C GLN A 319 -14.84 29.50 44.95
N SER A 320 -14.35 30.29 43.99
CA SER A 320 -14.82 30.25 42.59
C SER A 320 -14.44 28.92 41.91
N CYS A 321 -13.26 28.39 42.21
CA CYS A 321 -12.79 27.08 41.75
C CYS A 321 -13.60 25.93 42.35
N GLU A 322 -13.86 25.96 43.66
CA GLU A 322 -14.72 24.98 44.34
C GLU A 322 -16.17 25.05 43.84
N TYR A 323 -16.70 26.25 43.59
CA TYR A 323 -18.03 26.39 42.96
C TYR A 323 -18.05 25.81 41.54
N ALA A 324 -17.02 26.04 40.73
CA ALA A 324 -16.91 25.45 39.39
C ALA A 324 -16.76 23.92 39.42
N LYS A 325 -16.01 23.38 40.39
CA LYS A 325 -15.90 21.93 40.63
C LYS A 325 -17.23 21.31 41.04
N GLU A 326 -17.96 21.96 41.95
CA GLU A 326 -19.26 21.48 42.41
C GLU A 326 -20.32 21.54 41.28
N GLN A 327 -20.30 22.59 40.45
CA GLN A 327 -21.15 22.68 39.26
C GLN A 327 -20.83 21.57 38.24
N LEU A 328 -19.54 21.29 38.01
CA LEU A 328 -19.11 20.19 37.15
C LEU A 328 -19.54 18.82 37.71
N ALA A 329 -19.36 18.61 39.01
CA ALA A 329 -19.77 17.38 39.69
C ALA A 329 -21.29 17.18 39.60
N ASN A 330 -22.07 18.24 39.78
CA ASN A 330 -23.53 18.18 39.68
C ASN A 330 -24.02 17.93 38.25
N SER A 331 -23.35 18.51 37.24
CA SER A 331 -23.60 18.21 35.83
C SER A 331 -23.35 16.73 35.52
N ILE A 332 -22.20 16.18 35.95
CA ILE A 332 -21.87 14.75 35.75
C ILE A 332 -22.89 13.84 36.46
N ARG A 333 -23.25 14.14 37.71
CA ARG A 333 -24.28 13.39 38.46
C ARG A 333 -25.64 13.42 37.75
N GLN A 334 -26.01 14.53 37.12
CA GLN A 334 -27.26 14.66 36.38
C GLN A 334 -27.23 13.86 35.07
N GLN A 335 -26.13 13.91 34.32
CA GLN A 335 -25.96 13.11 33.10
C GLN A 335 -25.95 11.60 33.42
N TRP A 336 -25.31 11.20 34.52
CA TRP A 336 -25.31 9.81 34.98
C TRP A 336 -26.71 9.30 35.31
N ARG A 337 -27.55 10.13 35.95
CA ARG A 337 -28.96 9.77 36.22
C ARG A 337 -29.77 9.62 34.93
N LYS A 338 -29.57 10.50 33.94
CA LYS A 338 -30.25 10.39 32.63
C LYS A 338 -29.86 9.11 31.90
N LEU A 339 -28.56 8.78 31.89
CA LEU A 339 -28.05 7.54 31.28
C LEU A 339 -28.62 6.29 31.96
N ARG A 340 -28.63 6.26 33.30
CA ARG A 340 -29.18 5.13 34.06
C ARG A 340 -30.67 4.89 33.73
N ASN A 341 -31.47 5.95 33.73
CA ASN A 341 -32.89 5.86 33.39
C ASN A 341 -33.13 5.40 31.94
N HIS A 342 -32.25 5.77 31.01
CA HIS A 342 -32.33 5.31 29.63
C HIS A 342 -31.94 3.83 29.51
N MET A 343 -30.92 3.38 30.24
CA MET A 343 -30.51 1.97 30.29
C MET A 343 -31.61 1.07 30.85
N GLU A 344 -32.32 1.50 31.90
CA GLU A 344 -33.48 0.77 32.46
C GLU A 344 -34.65 0.67 31.46
N LYS A 345 -34.85 1.70 30.62
CA LYS A 345 -35.84 1.66 29.53
C LYS A 345 -35.47 0.69 28.42
N LEU A 346 -34.18 0.62 28.04
CA LEU A 346 -33.69 -0.34 27.06
C LEU A 346 -33.83 -1.78 27.56
N ASP A 347 -33.54 -2.02 28.84
CA ASP A 347 -33.62 -3.36 29.45
C ASP A 347 -35.08 -3.87 29.53
N SER A 348 -36.01 -2.97 29.87
CA SER A 348 -37.45 -3.28 29.88
C SER A 348 -38.02 -3.50 28.47
N GLN A 349 -37.53 -2.79 27.45
CA GLN A 349 -37.94 -3.01 26.06
C GLN A 349 -37.36 -4.31 25.47
N ALA A 350 -36.11 -4.65 25.79
CA ALA A 350 -35.48 -5.91 25.39
C ALA A 350 -36.22 -7.12 25.99
N SER A 351 -36.64 -7.01 27.26
CA SER A 351 -37.42 -8.04 27.95
C SER A 351 -38.80 -8.28 27.31
N LEU A 352 -39.44 -7.25 26.75
CA LEU A 352 -40.73 -7.36 26.07
C LEU A 352 -40.63 -8.09 24.72
N VAL A 353 -39.57 -7.83 23.95
CA VAL A 353 -39.28 -8.50 22.66
C VAL A 353 -38.95 -9.98 22.88
N GLN A 354 -38.26 -10.30 23.98
CA GLN A 354 -37.88 -11.66 24.32
C GLN A 354 -39.09 -12.54 24.70
N SER A 355 -40.07 -11.97 25.40
CA SER A 355 -41.34 -12.64 25.72
C SER A 355 -42.22 -12.91 24.48
N GLN A 356 -42.14 -12.05 23.46
CA GLN A 356 -42.93 -12.18 22.22
C GLN A 356 -42.33 -13.22 21.26
N LEU A 357 -41.01 -13.44 21.31
CA LEU A 357 -40.30 -14.45 20.50
C LEU A 357 -40.49 -15.88 21.04
N GLU A 358 -40.75 -16.05 22.35
CA GLU A 358 -40.95 -17.36 22.98
C GLU A 358 -42.30 -18.02 22.63
N SER A 359 -43.31 -17.23 22.21
CA SER A 359 -44.62 -17.75 21.78
C SER A 359 -44.61 -18.40 20.39
N ASN A 360 -43.57 -18.19 19.59
CA ASN A 360 -43.50 -18.58 18.18
C ASN A 360 -42.47 -19.68 17.88
N ARG A 361 -41.99 -20.42 18.90
CA ARG A 361 -41.19 -21.65 18.63
C ARG A 361 -42.10 -22.77 18.13
N GLU A 362 -42.39 -22.67 16.84
CA GLU A 362 -42.91 -23.68 15.98
C GLU A 362 -42.11 -24.97 16.16
N MET A 363 -42.78 -25.99 16.68
CA MET A 363 -42.21 -27.29 17.02
C MET A 363 -41.95 -28.06 15.72
N ILE A 364 -40.70 -28.02 15.25
CA ILE A 364 -40.24 -28.83 14.11
C ILE A 364 -40.49 -30.31 14.44
N PRO A 365 -41.23 -31.06 13.60
CA PRO A 365 -41.57 -32.46 13.86
C PRO A 365 -40.33 -33.33 14.05
N ARG A 366 -40.40 -34.22 15.05
CA ARG A 366 -39.31 -35.11 15.48
C ARG A 366 -38.75 -36.01 14.37
N GLU A 367 -39.60 -36.38 13.41
CA GLU A 367 -39.26 -37.17 12.22
C GLU A 367 -38.27 -36.44 11.30
N THR A 368 -38.47 -35.14 11.03
CA THR A 368 -37.58 -34.33 10.19
C THR A 368 -36.15 -34.24 10.73
N HIS A 369 -36.01 -34.10 12.06
CA HIS A 369 -34.70 -34.10 12.72
C HIS A 369 -34.03 -35.48 12.66
N LYS A 370 -34.80 -36.57 12.69
CA LYS A 370 -34.26 -37.93 12.57
C LYS A 370 -33.72 -38.18 11.15
N ASP A 371 -34.47 -37.79 10.12
CA ASP A 371 -34.06 -37.92 8.72
C ASP A 371 -32.82 -37.07 8.40
N GLU A 372 -32.73 -35.87 9.00
CA GLU A 372 -31.58 -34.99 8.87
C GLU A 372 -30.33 -35.52 9.59
N MET A 373 -30.49 -36.12 10.78
CA MET A 373 -29.41 -36.82 11.46
C MET A 373 -28.92 -38.05 10.66
N GLU A 374 -29.83 -38.81 10.05
CA GLU A 374 -29.47 -39.94 9.20
C GLU A 374 -28.75 -39.48 7.92
N ARG A 375 -29.13 -38.32 7.36
CA ARG A 375 -28.44 -37.68 6.25
C ARG A 375 -27.01 -37.27 6.63
N MET A 376 -26.84 -36.54 7.73
CA MET A 376 -25.51 -36.16 8.23
C MET A 376 -24.61 -37.37 8.49
N ARG A 377 -25.16 -38.47 9.04
CA ARG A 377 -24.37 -39.69 9.26
C ARG A 377 -23.86 -40.29 7.95
N ARG A 378 -24.69 -40.30 6.90
CA ARG A 378 -24.28 -40.76 5.56
C ARG A 378 -23.20 -39.87 4.96
N GLU A 379 -23.33 -38.55 5.09
CA GLU A 379 -22.33 -37.59 4.61
C GLU A 379 -21.00 -37.72 5.38
N VAL A 380 -21.05 -37.85 6.71
CA VAL A 380 -19.85 -38.11 7.52
C VAL A 380 -19.19 -39.42 7.15
N GLN A 381 -19.96 -40.47 6.84
CA GLN A 381 -19.43 -41.75 6.40
C GLN A 381 -18.74 -41.64 5.03
N GLN A 382 -19.35 -40.93 4.08
CA GLN A 382 -18.74 -40.65 2.78
C GLN A 382 -17.45 -39.82 2.93
N CYS A 383 -17.45 -38.81 3.81
CA CYS A 383 -16.23 -38.04 4.11
C CYS A 383 -15.13 -38.93 4.69
N LYS A 384 -15.46 -39.89 5.57
CA LYS A 384 -14.48 -40.85 6.11
C LYS A 384 -13.91 -41.76 5.04
N GLU A 385 -14.75 -42.28 4.15
CA GLU A 385 -14.31 -43.11 3.02
C GLU A 385 -13.41 -42.31 2.07
N PHE A 386 -13.78 -41.07 1.78
CA PHE A 386 -12.97 -40.17 0.96
C PHE A 386 -11.61 -39.86 1.60
N ILE A 387 -11.58 -39.57 2.91
CA ILE A 387 -10.34 -39.37 3.67
C ILE A 387 -9.49 -40.65 3.65
N HIS A 388 -10.11 -41.82 3.77
CA HIS A 388 -9.40 -43.10 3.72
C HIS A 388 -8.78 -43.35 2.34
N VAL A 389 -9.51 -43.11 1.26
CA VAL A 389 -9.01 -43.19 -0.12
C VAL A 389 -7.90 -42.16 -0.36
N GLN A 390 -8.06 -40.92 0.11
CA GLN A 390 -7.02 -39.89 0.03
C GLN A 390 -5.76 -40.29 0.79
N GLN A 391 -5.89 -40.88 1.98
CA GLN A 391 -4.75 -41.41 2.74
C GLN A 391 -4.09 -42.57 2.01
N GLN A 392 -4.87 -43.48 1.42
CA GLN A 392 -4.33 -44.59 0.64
C GLN A 392 -3.59 -44.11 -0.61
N LEU A 393 -4.09 -43.08 -1.30
CA LEU A 393 -3.44 -42.47 -2.44
C LEU A 393 -2.16 -41.73 -2.03
N LEU A 394 -2.17 -41.01 -0.91
CA LEU A 394 -0.97 -40.37 -0.36
C LEU A 394 0.10 -41.40 0.01
N GLN A 395 -0.32 -42.50 0.63
CA GLN A 395 0.55 -43.62 0.98
C GLN A 395 1.12 -44.29 -0.28
N GLN A 396 0.31 -44.42 -1.34
CA GLN A 396 0.74 -44.92 -2.63
C GLN A 396 1.76 -43.97 -3.27
N GLN A 397 1.55 -42.65 -3.25
CA GLN A 397 2.52 -41.66 -3.74
C GLN A 397 3.84 -41.66 -2.96
N LEU A 398 3.80 -41.92 -1.65
CA LEU A 398 5.01 -42.04 -0.82
C LEU A 398 5.75 -43.37 -1.04
N ASN A 399 5.03 -44.44 -1.43
CA ASN A 399 5.60 -45.76 -1.67
C ASN A 399 6.02 -45.99 -3.13
N THR A 400 5.55 -45.18 -4.07
CA THR A 400 6.11 -45.12 -5.43
C THR A 400 7.35 -44.23 -5.37
N SER A 401 8.55 -44.81 -5.53
CA SER A 401 9.73 -44.02 -5.87
C SER A 401 9.43 -43.32 -7.19
N PHE A 402 9.12 -42.01 -7.15
CA PHE A 402 8.99 -41.21 -8.36
C PHE A 402 10.31 -41.31 -9.12
N ASP A 403 10.25 -41.87 -10.33
CA ASP A 403 11.40 -41.83 -11.21
C ASP A 403 11.63 -40.38 -11.63
N ASP A 404 12.89 -39.94 -11.63
CA ASP A 404 13.29 -38.54 -11.78
C ASP A 404 12.76 -37.93 -13.10
N GLU A 405 12.57 -38.78 -14.12
CA GLU A 405 11.99 -38.44 -15.42
C GLU A 405 10.52 -37.98 -15.35
N THR A 406 9.72 -38.59 -14.47
CA THR A 406 8.30 -38.21 -14.34
C THR A 406 8.15 -36.87 -13.63
N ALA A 407 9.00 -36.59 -12.64
CA ALA A 407 9.05 -35.30 -11.96
C ALA A 407 9.55 -34.18 -12.89
N ALA A 408 10.52 -34.47 -13.75
CA ALA A 408 11.00 -33.54 -14.77
C ALA A 408 9.90 -33.18 -15.78
N LEU A 409 9.14 -34.17 -16.28
CA LEU A 409 8.07 -33.94 -17.25
C LEU A 409 6.94 -33.06 -16.69
N LEU A 410 6.53 -33.29 -15.43
CA LEU A 410 5.50 -32.49 -14.77
C LEU A 410 5.95 -31.03 -14.55
N ASN A 411 7.23 -30.82 -14.23
CA ASN A 411 7.80 -29.49 -14.06
C ASN A 411 7.92 -28.75 -15.42
N ASP A 412 8.31 -29.47 -16.47
CA ASP A 412 8.32 -28.94 -17.84
C ASP A 412 6.92 -28.55 -18.32
N CYS A 413 5.89 -29.32 -18.01
CA CYS A 413 4.50 -28.95 -18.32
C CYS A 413 4.05 -27.68 -17.58
N TYR A 414 4.36 -27.56 -16.28
CA TYR A 414 4.00 -26.39 -15.49
C TYR A 414 4.72 -25.12 -15.96
N THR A 415 6.02 -25.22 -16.27
CA THR A 415 6.79 -24.10 -16.80
C THR A 415 6.34 -23.67 -18.19
N LEU A 416 5.87 -24.61 -19.02
CA LEU A 416 5.30 -24.32 -20.33
C LEU A 416 3.97 -23.56 -20.22
N GLU A 417 3.07 -24.00 -19.33
CA GLU A 417 1.79 -23.34 -19.07
C GLU A 417 2.00 -21.90 -18.57
N GLU A 418 2.92 -21.71 -17.62
CA GLU A 418 3.27 -20.38 -17.10
C GLU A 418 3.86 -19.47 -18.19
N LYS A 419 4.69 -20.02 -19.07
CA LYS A 419 5.26 -19.29 -20.22
C LYS A 419 4.18 -18.89 -21.23
N GLU A 420 3.21 -19.75 -21.49
CA GLU A 420 2.09 -19.46 -22.38
C GLU A 420 1.17 -18.37 -21.79
N ARG A 421 0.85 -18.47 -20.49
CA ARG A 421 0.09 -17.44 -19.77
C ARG A 421 0.79 -16.08 -19.84
N LEU A 422 2.09 -16.03 -19.57
CA LEU A 422 2.86 -14.78 -19.63
C LEU A 422 2.88 -14.18 -21.05
N LYS A 423 2.90 -15.03 -22.08
CA LYS A 423 2.82 -14.59 -23.48
C LYS A 423 1.45 -13.97 -23.82
N GLU A 424 0.37 -14.48 -23.23
CA GLU A 424 -0.97 -13.91 -23.38
C GLU A 424 -1.10 -12.57 -22.64
N GLU A 425 -0.60 -12.48 -21.42
CA GLU A 425 -0.56 -11.22 -20.66
C GLU A 425 0.26 -10.15 -21.39
N TRP A 426 1.40 -10.54 -21.97
CA TRP A 426 2.23 -9.64 -22.76
C TRP A 426 1.52 -9.15 -24.02
N ARG A 427 0.76 -10.02 -24.69
CA ARG A 427 -0.08 -9.64 -25.84
C ARG A 427 -1.16 -8.63 -25.43
N LEU A 428 -1.81 -8.85 -24.30
CA LEU A 428 -2.83 -7.94 -23.77
C LEU A 428 -2.22 -6.58 -23.43
N PHE A 429 -1.02 -6.57 -22.82
CA PHE A 429 -0.30 -5.34 -22.51
C PHE A 429 0.06 -4.53 -23.76
N GLU A 430 0.56 -5.18 -24.82
CA GLU A 430 0.91 -4.49 -26.06
C GLU A 430 -0.34 -3.94 -26.77
N GLU A 431 -1.47 -4.66 -26.69
CA GLU A 431 -2.76 -4.18 -27.21
C GLU A 431 -3.27 -2.96 -26.42
N GLN A 432 -3.14 -2.94 -25.10
CA GLN A 432 -3.45 -1.77 -24.26
C GLN A 432 -2.59 -0.58 -24.65
N LYS A 433 -1.28 -0.77 -24.81
CA LYS A 433 -0.35 0.27 -25.26
C LYS A 433 -0.73 0.81 -26.64
N ARG A 434 -1.10 -0.05 -27.59
CA ARG A 434 -1.61 0.33 -28.91
C ARG A 434 -2.91 1.15 -28.82
N ASN A 435 -3.78 0.85 -27.86
CA ASN A 435 -5.02 1.60 -27.61
C ASN A 435 -4.73 2.98 -27.06
N PHE A 436 -3.89 3.10 -26.03
CA PHE A 436 -3.46 4.40 -25.50
C PHE A 436 -2.80 5.28 -26.57
N GLU A 437 -1.97 4.70 -27.43
CA GLU A 437 -1.36 5.42 -28.56
C GLU A 437 -2.42 5.97 -29.53
N ARG A 438 -3.47 5.19 -29.79
CA ARG A 438 -4.58 5.61 -30.67
C ARG A 438 -5.43 6.69 -30.01
N GLU A 439 -5.78 6.52 -28.74
CA GLU A 439 -6.50 7.53 -27.98
C GLU A 439 -5.71 8.84 -27.94
N ARG A 440 -4.41 8.78 -27.65
CA ARG A 440 -3.52 9.95 -27.67
C ARG A 440 -3.54 10.66 -29.02
N LYS A 441 -3.50 9.92 -30.13
CA LYS A 441 -3.65 10.50 -31.49
C LYS A 441 -5.02 11.14 -31.68
N ASN A 442 -6.09 10.47 -31.30
CA ASN A 442 -7.45 10.99 -31.39
C ASN A 442 -7.65 12.27 -30.57
N PHE A 443 -7.14 12.33 -29.34
CA PHE A 443 -7.17 13.53 -28.50
C PHE A 443 -6.39 14.68 -29.13
N THR A 444 -5.21 14.39 -29.67
CA THR A 444 -4.38 15.39 -30.36
C THR A 444 -5.10 15.94 -31.59
N GLU A 445 -5.72 15.07 -32.39
CA GLU A 445 -6.48 15.46 -33.57
C GLU A 445 -7.73 16.27 -33.20
N ALA A 446 -8.46 15.87 -32.16
CA ALA A 446 -9.61 16.60 -31.66
C ALA A 446 -9.22 18.00 -31.17
N ALA A 447 -8.08 18.14 -30.48
CA ALA A 447 -7.55 19.44 -30.06
C ALA A 447 -7.17 20.33 -31.25
N ILE A 448 -6.53 19.77 -32.28
CA ILE A 448 -6.21 20.49 -33.52
C ILE A 448 -7.50 20.93 -34.22
N ARG A 449 -8.49 20.05 -34.31
CA ARG A 449 -9.79 20.35 -34.93
C ARG A 449 -10.52 21.47 -34.19
N LEU A 450 -10.61 21.38 -32.87
CA LEU A 450 -11.21 22.43 -32.04
C LEU A 450 -10.46 23.77 -32.20
N GLY A 451 -9.13 23.73 -32.31
CA GLY A 451 -8.32 24.91 -32.61
C GLY A 451 -8.68 25.56 -33.95
N ARG A 452 -8.90 24.75 -35.00
CA ARG A 452 -9.35 25.23 -36.31
C ARG A 452 -10.76 25.82 -36.26
N GLU A 453 -11.70 25.14 -35.59
CA GLU A 453 -13.09 25.61 -35.43
C GLU A 453 -13.15 26.93 -34.64
N LYS A 454 -12.37 27.05 -33.56
CA LYS A 454 -12.25 28.30 -32.80
C LYS A 454 -11.69 29.44 -33.66
N LYS A 455 -10.65 29.17 -34.46
CA LYS A 455 -10.08 30.16 -35.38
C LYS A 455 -11.11 30.62 -36.42
N ALA A 456 -11.83 29.68 -37.03
CA ALA A 456 -12.90 29.99 -37.99
C ALA A 456 -14.00 30.85 -37.35
N PHE A 457 -14.42 30.52 -36.13
CA PHE A 457 -15.41 31.32 -35.40
C PHE A 457 -14.92 32.74 -35.08
N GLU A 458 -13.65 32.91 -34.72
CA GLU A 458 -13.06 34.23 -34.49
C GLU A 458 -12.97 35.04 -35.79
N GLU A 459 -12.63 34.40 -36.92
CA GLU A 459 -12.64 35.01 -38.26
C GLU A 459 -14.06 35.43 -38.69
N ASP A 460 -15.07 34.59 -38.46
CA ASP A 460 -16.47 34.91 -38.73
C ASP A 460 -16.95 36.07 -37.86
N ARG A 461 -16.59 36.08 -36.57
CA ARG A 461 -16.90 37.19 -35.67
C ARG A 461 -16.23 38.49 -36.13
N ALA A 462 -14.97 38.43 -36.55
CA ALA A 462 -14.24 39.58 -37.09
C ALA A 462 -14.87 40.08 -38.40
N SER A 463 -15.27 39.16 -39.28
CA SER A 463 -15.96 39.47 -40.54
C SER A 463 -17.33 40.08 -40.29
N TRP A 464 -18.07 39.57 -39.31
CA TRP A 464 -19.36 40.13 -38.88
C TRP A 464 -19.18 41.54 -38.33
N LEU A 465 -18.22 41.78 -37.43
CA LEU A 465 -17.92 43.11 -36.91
C LEU A 465 -17.48 44.08 -38.01
N LYS A 466 -16.64 43.62 -38.94
CA LYS A 466 -16.23 44.39 -40.12
C LYS A 466 -17.44 44.77 -40.97
N ASN A 467 -18.34 43.82 -41.23
CA ASN A 467 -19.56 44.07 -42.01
C ASN A 467 -20.52 45.02 -41.27
N GLN A 468 -20.69 44.87 -39.96
CA GLN A 468 -21.46 45.81 -39.13
C GLN A 468 -20.86 47.22 -39.23
N PHE A 469 -19.54 47.37 -39.10
CA PHE A 469 -18.87 48.66 -39.21
C PHE A 469 -19.04 49.29 -40.61
N LEU A 470 -18.83 48.51 -41.67
CA LEU A 470 -18.98 48.99 -43.06
C LEU A 470 -20.43 49.38 -43.38
N ASN A 471 -21.42 48.63 -42.89
CA ASN A 471 -22.84 48.94 -43.12
C ASN A 471 -23.36 50.11 -42.27
N MET A 472 -22.70 50.43 -41.15
CA MET A 472 -23.03 51.58 -40.32
C MET A 472 -22.33 52.87 -40.77
N THR A 473 -21.46 52.83 -41.78
CA THR A 473 -20.77 54.01 -42.29
C THR A 473 -21.63 54.69 -43.38
N PRO A 474 -22.17 55.91 -43.16
CA PRO A 474 -23.20 56.52 -44.01
C PRO A 474 -22.63 57.22 -45.25
N PHE A 475 -21.62 56.64 -45.92
CA PHE A 475 -20.90 57.31 -47.02
C PHE A 475 -20.57 56.43 -48.23
N THR A 476 -21.43 55.48 -48.62
CA THR A 476 -21.37 54.88 -49.96
C THR A 476 -22.73 54.79 -50.62
N ASP A 477 -23.43 55.92 -50.67
CA ASP A 477 -24.39 56.22 -51.73
C ASP A 477 -23.86 57.42 -52.53
N ARG A 478 -22.84 57.19 -53.36
CA ARG A 478 -22.47 58.15 -54.41
C ARG A 478 -21.89 57.45 -55.63
N ARG A 479 -22.70 57.49 -56.69
CA ARG A 479 -22.40 57.25 -58.11
C ARG A 479 -22.26 55.80 -58.55
N ARG A 480 -23.40 55.24 -58.93
CA ARG A 480 -23.48 54.51 -60.21
C ARG A 480 -23.59 55.57 -61.33
N CYS A 481 -22.50 55.82 -62.03
CA CYS A 481 -22.52 56.44 -63.36
C CYS A 481 -21.37 55.87 -64.18
N SER A 482 -21.76 55.10 -65.20
CA SER A 482 -21.17 55.05 -66.53
C SER A 482 -19.77 54.45 -66.72
N SER A 483 -19.83 53.27 -67.35
CA SER A 483 -19.13 52.87 -68.58
C SER A 483 -17.60 52.81 -68.63
N SER A 484 -17.16 51.70 -69.25
CA SER A 484 -16.00 51.54 -70.13
C SER A 484 -14.74 50.91 -69.53
N ASP A 485 -14.51 49.69 -70.02
CA ASP A 485 -13.25 49.10 -70.48
C ASP A 485 -11.92 49.39 -69.79
N GLY A 486 -11.22 48.30 -69.45
CA GLY A 486 -9.79 48.33 -69.12
C GLY A 486 -9.24 47.03 -68.55
N GLN A 487 -9.21 45.98 -69.38
CA GLN A 487 -8.20 44.90 -69.43
C GLN A 487 -7.59 44.29 -68.13
N SER A 488 -7.80 42.98 -68.03
CA SER A 488 -6.79 41.93 -67.81
C SER A 488 -6.15 41.75 -66.42
N ALA A 489 -6.37 40.56 -65.82
CA ALA A 489 -5.41 39.44 -65.82
C ALA A 489 -5.63 38.52 -64.59
N LEU A 490 -6.00 37.27 -64.88
CA LEU A 490 -5.75 36.06 -64.08
C LEU A 490 -6.34 35.99 -62.65
N SER A 491 -7.42 35.22 -62.48
CA SER A 491 -7.36 33.98 -61.70
C SER A 491 -8.67 33.21 -61.82
N ILE A 492 -8.55 31.92 -62.11
CA ILE A 492 -9.63 30.97 -62.37
C ILE A 492 -10.45 30.79 -61.10
N SER A 493 -11.71 31.24 -61.16
CA SER A 493 -12.77 30.87 -60.23
C SER A 493 -13.31 29.50 -60.62
N ASN A 494 -13.31 28.55 -59.68
CA ASN A 494 -14.31 27.50 -59.63
C ASN A 494 -15.19 27.81 -58.41
N GLU A 495 -16.39 28.32 -58.68
CA GLU A 495 -17.48 28.45 -57.72
C GLU A 495 -18.01 27.07 -57.28
N PRO A 496 -18.64 27.00 -56.09
CA PRO A 496 -19.27 25.82 -55.51
C PRO A 496 -20.74 25.70 -55.93
N GLU A 497 -21.31 24.49 -55.93
CA GLU A 497 -22.76 24.31 -55.92
C GLU A 497 -23.26 24.00 -54.51
N MET A 498 -23.98 24.97 -53.95
CA MET A 498 -24.77 24.84 -52.73
C MET A 498 -26.23 25.10 -53.12
N ARG A 499 -27.06 24.06 -53.19
CA ARG A 499 -28.51 24.24 -53.26
C ARG A 499 -29.06 24.51 -51.87
N MET A 500 -29.48 25.75 -51.66
CA MET A 500 -30.36 26.14 -50.56
C MET A 500 -31.81 26.02 -51.02
N SER A 501 -32.66 25.40 -50.20
CA SER A 501 -34.10 25.64 -50.23
C SER A 501 -34.60 25.88 -48.81
N SER A 502 -34.94 27.14 -48.57
CA SER A 502 -35.62 27.67 -47.40
C SER A 502 -37.12 27.36 -47.49
N THR A 503 -37.71 26.87 -46.39
CA THR A 503 -39.14 27.10 -46.14
C THR A 503 -39.42 27.25 -44.65
N LYS A 504 -40.39 28.14 -44.38
CA LYS A 504 -40.73 28.84 -43.15
C LYS A 504 -41.12 27.98 -41.94
N ALA A 505 -40.95 28.63 -40.80
CA ALA A 505 -41.37 28.27 -39.45
C ALA A 505 -42.85 27.82 -39.30
N GLN A 506 -43.08 26.92 -38.34
CA GLN A 506 -44.23 26.99 -37.46
C GLN A 506 -43.79 26.81 -36.00
N LEU A 507 -44.22 27.78 -35.20
CA LEU A 507 -44.16 27.85 -33.76
C LEU A 507 -45.18 26.84 -33.20
N ALA A 508 -44.75 25.93 -32.32
CA ALA A 508 -45.66 25.17 -31.46
C ALA A 508 -45.06 25.08 -30.05
N GLN A 509 -45.94 25.26 -29.08
CA GLN A 509 -45.66 25.63 -27.71
C GLN A 509 -45.15 24.46 -26.86
N SER A 510 -44.15 24.80 -26.04
CA SER A 510 -43.90 24.36 -24.66
C SER A 510 -44.48 23.03 -24.16
N SER A 511 -43.58 22.09 -23.85
CA SER A 511 -43.77 21.11 -22.78
C SER A 511 -42.63 21.26 -21.77
N THR A 512 -42.92 21.97 -20.68
CA THR A 512 -42.07 22.16 -19.51
C THR A 512 -41.80 20.83 -18.81
N TYR A 513 -40.56 20.33 -18.93
CA TYR A 513 -39.99 19.36 -18.00
C TYR A 513 -39.20 20.09 -16.92
N THR A 514 -39.60 19.79 -15.69
CA THR A 514 -38.91 19.89 -14.40
C THR A 514 -37.53 20.57 -14.35
N THR A 515 -37.50 21.72 -13.70
CA THR A 515 -36.35 22.40 -13.14
C THR A 515 -35.60 21.50 -12.15
N PHE A 516 -34.34 21.18 -12.41
CA PHE A 516 -33.38 20.82 -11.36
C PHE A 516 -32.16 21.74 -11.45
N SER A 517 -31.94 22.46 -10.36
CA SER A 517 -30.88 23.42 -10.15
C SER A 517 -29.51 22.74 -10.14
N THR A 518 -28.60 23.24 -10.97
CA THR A 518 -27.15 23.00 -10.90
C THR A 518 -26.55 23.60 -9.62
N PRO A 519 -25.77 22.84 -8.83
CA PRO A 519 -24.77 23.42 -7.94
C PRO A 519 -23.57 23.93 -8.74
N LYS A 520 -22.95 25.01 -8.26
CA LYS A 520 -21.71 25.61 -8.79
C LYS A 520 -20.54 24.61 -8.87
N PRO A 521 -19.56 24.83 -9.77
CA PRO A 521 -18.44 23.92 -9.97
C PRO A 521 -17.41 24.09 -8.86
N SER A 522 -17.25 23.06 -8.04
CA SER A 522 -16.12 22.95 -7.11
C SER A 522 -15.16 21.91 -7.66
N GLN A 523 -14.07 22.42 -8.23
CA GLN A 523 -12.78 21.75 -8.46
C GLN A 523 -12.74 20.60 -9.48
N SER A 524 -11.70 20.68 -10.31
CA SER A 524 -11.35 19.81 -11.43
C SER A 524 -11.40 18.32 -11.10
N ALA A 525 -12.15 17.55 -11.87
CA ALA A 525 -11.91 16.12 -12.00
C ALA A 525 -10.57 15.92 -12.73
N ALA A 526 -9.51 15.66 -11.97
CA ALA A 526 -8.22 15.28 -12.52
C ALA A 526 -8.29 13.86 -13.09
N VAL A 527 -7.70 13.66 -14.26
CA VAL A 527 -7.44 12.33 -14.83
C VAL A 527 -6.56 11.56 -13.83
N PRO A 528 -6.86 10.28 -13.50
CA PRO A 528 -6.09 9.54 -12.51
C PRO A 528 -4.62 9.46 -12.91
N SER A 529 -3.75 9.68 -11.93
CA SER A 529 -2.30 9.56 -12.10
C SER A 529 -1.95 8.13 -12.51
N THR A 530 -0.87 7.96 -13.29
CA THR A 530 -0.32 6.65 -13.68
C THR A 530 -0.20 5.72 -12.47
N THR A 531 0.20 6.25 -11.31
CA THR A 531 0.33 5.51 -10.04
C THR A 531 -1.00 5.00 -9.49
N GLU A 532 -2.07 5.72 -9.75
CA GLU A 532 -3.43 5.39 -9.31
C GLU A 532 -4.00 4.29 -10.21
N LEU A 533 -3.75 4.38 -11.52
CA LEU A 533 -4.07 3.36 -12.51
C LEU A 533 -3.29 2.05 -12.23
N TYR A 534 -2.00 2.14 -11.86
CA TYR A 534 -1.19 0.99 -11.43
C TYR A 534 -1.68 0.35 -10.11
N ARG A 535 -2.29 1.12 -9.19
CA ARG A 535 -2.97 0.57 -8.00
C ARG A 535 -4.28 -0.11 -8.37
N THR A 536 -5.11 0.49 -9.23
CA THR A 536 -6.37 -0.10 -9.70
C THR A 536 -6.13 -1.39 -10.50
N LEU A 537 -5.05 -1.47 -11.27
CA LEU A 537 -4.61 -2.66 -12.00
C LEU A 537 -3.77 -3.64 -11.15
N ARG A 538 -3.56 -3.36 -9.85
CA ARG A 538 -2.79 -4.19 -8.91
C ARG A 538 -1.34 -4.50 -9.32
N LEU A 539 -0.73 -3.62 -10.11
CA LEU A 539 0.67 -3.72 -10.54
C LEU A 539 1.65 -3.16 -9.48
N ILE A 540 1.14 -2.48 -8.47
CA ILE A 540 1.88 -2.04 -7.28
C ILE A 540 1.22 -2.70 -6.05
N PRO A 541 1.97 -3.35 -5.15
CA PRO A 541 1.40 -3.91 -3.92
C PRO A 541 0.86 -2.80 -3.01
N ASP A 542 -0.39 -2.96 -2.56
CA ASP A 542 -1.04 -2.01 -1.64
C ASP A 542 -0.31 -1.96 -0.29
N SER A 543 0.23 -0.79 0.04
CA SER A 543 0.69 -0.49 1.40
C SER A 543 -0.51 -0.13 2.28
N SER A 544 -1.02 -1.17 2.95
CA SER A 544 -1.73 -1.23 4.24
C SER A 544 -3.12 -0.60 4.39
N THR A 545 -4.13 -1.46 4.57
CA THR A 545 -4.97 -1.49 5.80
C THR A 545 -5.70 -2.84 5.89
N GLU A 546 -5.55 -3.48 7.05
CA GLU A 546 -6.43 -4.46 7.73
C GLU A 546 -7.08 -5.67 7.02
N ASP A 547 -7.08 -6.75 7.82
CA ASP A 547 -7.93 -7.95 7.85
C ASP A 547 -7.77 -9.14 6.89
N GLY A 548 -7.45 -10.28 7.54
CA GLY A 548 -8.11 -11.57 7.36
C GLY A 548 -7.60 -12.45 6.19
N ASP A 549 -6.53 -13.24 6.34
CA ASP A 549 -6.49 -14.62 6.88
C ASP A 549 -6.36 -15.68 5.75
N ALA A 550 -5.76 -16.83 6.09
CA ALA A 550 -5.47 -18.03 5.27
C ALA A 550 -4.07 -18.19 4.62
N ARG A 551 -3.10 -18.38 5.53
CA ARG A 551 -2.00 -19.39 5.58
C ARG A 551 -2.26 -20.68 4.73
N VAL A 552 -1.29 -21.33 4.05
CA VAL A 552 -0.32 -22.37 4.55
C VAL A 552 0.57 -22.81 3.36
N GLN A 553 1.89 -22.50 3.33
CA GLN A 553 3.10 -23.26 3.75
C GLN A 553 3.65 -24.36 2.80
N SER A 554 4.96 -24.27 2.52
CA SER A 554 5.88 -25.42 2.51
C SER A 554 7.31 -24.98 2.91
N LYS A 555 7.76 -25.50 4.06
CA LYS A 555 9.15 -25.63 4.55
C LYS A 555 9.65 -27.01 4.07
N ASN A 556 10.92 -27.35 3.86
CA ASN A 556 12.17 -26.94 4.50
C ASN A 556 13.37 -27.51 3.72
N ARG A 557 14.38 -26.65 3.53
CA ARG A 557 15.83 -26.81 3.74
C ARG A 557 16.48 -28.20 3.92
N VAL A 558 17.45 -28.45 3.04
CA VAL A 558 18.60 -29.36 3.09
C VAL A 558 19.68 -28.88 4.09
N ARG A 559 20.28 -29.78 4.90
CA ARG A 559 21.75 -29.99 4.94
C ARG A 559 22.18 -31.17 5.84
N SER A 560 23.07 -31.98 5.26
CA SER A 560 23.77 -33.15 5.78
C SER A 560 24.88 -32.89 6.80
N GLY A 561 25.23 -33.98 7.51
CA GLY A 561 26.54 -34.32 8.06
C GLY A 561 26.61 -34.26 9.60
N ASP A 562 27.14 -35.25 10.34
CA ASP A 562 27.68 -36.57 10.02
C ASP A 562 28.03 -37.29 11.36
N LEU A 563 28.08 -38.63 11.34
CA LEU A 563 28.75 -39.57 12.30
C LEU A 563 28.06 -39.86 13.68
N SER A 564 27.59 -41.10 13.93
CA SER A 564 28.34 -42.26 14.54
C SER A 564 27.91 -42.43 16.02
N ILE A 565 27.64 -43.58 16.66
CA ILE A 565 27.86 -45.02 16.45
C ILE A 565 27.00 -45.77 17.51
N PHE A 566 26.53 -46.99 17.19
CA PHE A 566 26.06 -48.12 18.03
C PHE A 566 25.44 -47.91 19.44
N SER A 567 24.25 -48.47 19.65
CA SER A 567 24.06 -49.47 20.72
C SER A 567 22.88 -50.43 20.42
N LEU A 568 23.16 -51.71 20.63
CA LEU A 568 22.28 -52.89 20.48
C LEU A 568 21.27 -53.05 21.63
N GLY A 569 20.27 -53.90 21.39
CA GLY A 569 19.49 -54.63 22.41
C GLY A 569 18.00 -54.34 22.31
N GLU A 570 17.21 -55.11 21.56
CA GLU A 570 16.61 -56.41 21.96
C GLU A 570 15.65 -56.33 23.17
N ASP A 571 14.42 -56.75 22.88
CA ASP A 571 13.44 -57.41 23.73
C ASP A 571 12.84 -56.68 24.95
N GLU A 572 11.53 -56.41 24.90
CA GLU A 572 10.57 -57.28 25.59
C GLU A 572 9.13 -56.85 25.29
N TYR A 573 8.36 -57.80 24.76
CA TYR A 573 6.92 -57.84 24.95
C TYR A 573 6.63 -58.13 26.43
N SER A 574 5.66 -57.41 27.01
CA SER A 574 4.90 -57.95 28.13
C SER A 574 3.44 -57.53 28.01
N LEU A 575 2.61 -58.52 27.73
CA LEU A 575 1.20 -58.51 28.05
C LEU A 575 1.04 -58.42 29.57
N THR A 576 0.25 -57.47 30.04
CA THR A 576 -0.91 -57.72 30.92
C THR A 576 -1.90 -56.58 30.80
#